data_AF-A0A7Y7NU41-F1
#
_entry.id   AF-A0A7Y7NU41-F1
#
_cell.length_a   1.000
_cell.length_b   1.000
_cell.length_c   1.000
_cell.angle_alpha   90.00
_cell.angle_beta   90.00
_cell.angle_gamma   90.00
#
_symmetry.space_group_name_H-M   'P 1'
#
loop_
_entity.id
_entity.type
_entity.pdbx_description
1 polymer ?
#
loop_
_entity_poly.entity_id
_entity_poly.type
_entity_poly.pdbx_seq_one_letter_code
_entity_poly.pdbx_strand_id
1 'polypeptide(L)'
;MKWIINWLENHEIPCFNKMVTGFECPGCGMQRAFIDLIKGDFLASIKVFPALIPMLFMFFYLILFLKFNLKNGAVVLKYLFIFTASIMVLNYIFKLINHQI
;
A
#
# COMPACT_ATOMS: atom_id res chain seq x y z
N MET A 1 -19.68 8.74 -5.64
CA MET A 1 -18.55 8.00 -5.04
C MET A 1 -18.87 6.54 -4.72
N LYS A 2 -20.01 6.20 -4.09
CA LYS A 2 -20.36 4.81 -3.71
C LYS A 2 -20.33 3.78 -4.86
N TRP A 3 -20.70 4.18 -6.09
CA TRP A 3 -20.66 3.28 -7.25
C TRP A 3 -19.24 2.82 -7.62
N ILE A 4 -18.23 3.69 -7.51
CA ILE A 4 -16.82 3.36 -7.80
C ILE A 4 -16.28 2.39 -6.75
N ILE A 5 -16.63 2.62 -5.47
CA ILE A 5 -16.22 1.76 -4.36
C ILE A 5 -16.81 0.36 -4.54
N ASN A 6 -18.11 0.27 -4.83
CA ASN A 6 -18.76 -1.01 -5.05
C ASN A 6 -18.24 -1.73 -6.31
N TRP A 7 -17.87 -0.99 -7.35
CA TRP A 7 -17.22 -1.57 -8.53
C TRP A 7 -15.83 -2.12 -8.20
N LEU A 8 -15.05 -1.40 -7.41
CA LEU A 8 -13.72 -1.81 -6.92
C LEU A 8 -13.82 -3.06 -6.04
N GLU A 9 -14.74 -3.11 -5.07
CA GLU A 9 -14.96 -4.25 -4.20
C GLU A 9 -15.37 -5.51 -4.98
N ASN A 10 -16.25 -5.37 -5.98
CA ASN A 10 -16.69 -6.49 -6.81
C ASN A 10 -15.66 -6.93 -7.85
N HIS A 11 -14.66 -6.10 -8.15
CA HIS A 11 -13.54 -6.41 -9.06
C HIS A 11 -12.20 -6.47 -8.33
N GLU A 12 -12.21 -6.71 -7.01
CA GLU A 12 -10.98 -6.99 -6.27
C GLU A 12 -10.34 -8.23 -6.90
N ILE A 13 -9.06 -8.11 -7.29
CA ILE A 13 -8.33 -9.21 -7.90
C ILE A 13 -8.30 -10.32 -6.84
N PRO A 14 -8.92 -11.49 -7.10
CA PRO A 14 -8.88 -12.58 -6.14
C PRO A 14 -7.42 -12.90 -5.88
N CYS A 15 -7.00 -12.79 -4.63
CA CYS A 15 -5.60 -12.88 -4.28
C CYS A 15 -5.12 -14.31 -4.54
N PHE A 16 -4.51 -14.56 -5.69
CA PHE A 16 -4.05 -15.89 -6.11
C PHE A 16 -3.09 -16.50 -5.08
N ASN A 17 -2.26 -15.68 -4.44
CA ASN A 17 -1.42 -16.10 -3.32
C ASN A 17 -2.23 -16.58 -2.10
N LYS A 18 -3.37 -15.98 -1.78
CA LYS A 18 -4.23 -16.47 -0.70
C LYS A 18 -4.81 -17.85 -1.04
N MET A 19 -5.16 -18.07 -2.31
CA MET A 19 -5.69 -19.36 -2.78
C MET A 19 -4.63 -20.47 -2.82
N VAL A 20 -3.40 -20.14 -3.24
CA VAL A 20 -2.31 -21.13 -3.41
C VAL A 20 -1.48 -21.33 -2.14
N THR A 21 -1.17 -20.25 -1.43
CA THR A 21 -0.27 -20.26 -0.27
C THR A 21 -1.01 -20.06 1.06
N GLY A 22 -2.29 -19.64 1.05
CA GLY A 22 -3.03 -19.33 2.27
C GLY A 22 -2.70 -17.96 2.89
N PHE A 23 -1.76 -17.20 2.28
CA PHE A 23 -1.27 -15.93 2.80
C PHE A 23 -1.61 -14.76 1.87
N GLU A 24 -2.02 -13.63 2.46
CA GLU A 24 -2.27 -12.40 1.72
C GLU A 24 -0.96 -11.72 1.34
N CYS A 25 -0.74 -11.46 0.04
CA CYS A 25 0.44 -10.72 -0.40
C CYS A 25 0.32 -9.22 -0.03
N PRO A 26 1.44 -8.49 0.14
CA PRO A 26 1.40 -7.07 0.48
C PRO A 26 0.67 -6.23 -0.58
N GLY A 27 0.61 -6.70 -1.83
CA GLY A 27 -0.14 -6.04 -2.93
C GLY A 27 -1.65 -6.08 -2.74
N CYS A 28 -2.23 -7.22 -2.36
CA CYS A 28 -3.67 -7.33 -2.09
C CYS A 28 -4.07 -6.47 -0.87
N GLY A 29 -3.22 -6.46 0.17
CA GLY A 29 -3.40 -5.61 1.34
C GLY A 29 -3.36 -4.12 1.03
N MET A 30 -2.50 -3.70 0.07
CA MET A 30 -2.46 -2.32 -0.42
C MET A 30 -3.75 -1.91 -1.12
N GLN A 31 -4.32 -2.78 -1.98
CA GLN A 31 -5.61 -2.50 -2.65
C GLN A 31 -6.74 -2.29 -1.64
N ARG A 32 -6.87 -3.19 -0.65
CA ARG A 32 -7.88 -3.07 0.40
C ARG A 32 -7.70 -1.80 1.25
N ALA A 33 -6.48 -1.52 1.68
CA ALA A 33 -6.16 -0.31 2.43
C ALA A 33 -6.47 0.96 1.61
N PHE A 34 -6.27 0.94 0.29
CA PHE A 34 -6.62 2.04 -0.60
C PHE A 34 -8.14 2.21 -0.75
N ILE A 35 -8.90 1.11 -0.81
CA ILE A 35 -10.38 1.16 -0.83
C ILE A 35 -10.90 1.74 0.50
N ASP A 36 -10.35 1.34 1.64
CA ASP A 36 -10.70 1.89 2.95
C ASP A 36 -10.37 3.38 3.06
N LEU A 37 -9.25 3.81 2.45
CA LEU A 37 -8.90 5.22 2.34
C LEU A 37 -9.93 6.01 1.52
N ILE A 38 -10.40 5.46 0.40
CA ILE A 38 -11.44 6.08 -0.44
C ILE A 38 -12.80 6.13 0.29
N LYS A 39 -13.09 5.15 1.14
CA LYS A 39 -14.27 5.14 2.01
C LYS A 39 -14.20 6.19 3.13
N GLY A 40 -13.02 6.76 3.37
CA GLY A 40 -12.76 7.71 4.45
C GLY A 40 -12.39 7.06 5.79
N ASP A 41 -12.15 5.75 5.82
CA ASP A 41 -11.71 5.03 7.01
C ASP A 41 -10.17 4.93 7.05
N PHE A 42 -9.56 6.03 7.46
CA PHE A 42 -8.10 6.13 7.60
C PHE A 42 -7.54 5.15 8.64
N LEU A 43 -8.29 4.87 9.71
CA LEU A 43 -7.84 3.97 10.77
C LEU A 43 -7.81 2.52 10.29
N ALA A 44 -8.85 2.07 9.58
CA ALA A 44 -8.88 0.74 8.96
C ALA A 44 -7.77 0.60 7.92
N SER A 45 -7.59 1.60 7.06
CA SER A 45 -6.55 1.63 6.03
C SER A 45 -5.13 1.45 6.60
N ILE A 46 -4.79 2.19 7.66
CA ILE A 46 -3.48 2.10 8.33
C ILE A 46 -3.30 0.76 9.04
N LYS A 47 -4.37 0.23 9.63
CA LYS A 47 -4.34 -1.07 10.32
C LYS A 47 -4.09 -2.22 9.35
N VAL A 48 -4.69 -2.15 8.16
CA VAL A 48 -4.52 -3.16 7.10
C VAL A 48 -3.12 -3.06 6.47
N PHE A 49 -2.65 -1.85 6.16
CA PHE A 49 -1.35 -1.64 5.52
C PHE A 49 -0.69 -0.32 5.97
N PRO A 50 0.14 -0.33 7.04
CA PRO A 50 0.76 0.89 7.56
C PRO A 50 1.78 1.49 6.57
N ALA A 51 2.30 0.70 5.64
CA ALA A 51 3.19 1.18 4.57
C ALA A 51 2.46 2.03 3.50
N LEU A 52 1.13 2.13 3.55
CA LEU A 52 0.35 2.96 2.61
C LEU A 52 0.72 4.45 2.73
N ILE A 53 0.88 4.97 3.95
CA ILE A 53 1.21 6.39 4.16
C ILE A 53 2.58 6.74 3.58
N PRO A 54 3.68 6.03 3.93
CA PRO A 54 4.97 6.25 3.31
C PRO A 54 4.91 6.15 1.78
N MET A 55 4.13 5.21 1.25
CA MET A 55 4.00 4.98 -0.18
C MET A 55 3.29 6.13 -0.89
N LEU A 56 2.19 6.64 -0.32
CA LEU A 56 1.49 7.82 -0.83
C LEU A 56 2.40 9.05 -0.82
N PHE A 57 3.16 9.25 0.26
CA PHE A 57 4.14 10.33 0.35
C PHE A 57 5.23 10.21 -0.72
N MET A 58 5.72 8.98 -0.96
CA MET A 58 6.69 8.70 -2.01
C MET A 58 6.14 9.03 -3.41
N PHE A 59 4.90 8.66 -3.71
CA PHE A 59 4.25 9.01 -4.98
C PHE A 59 4.07 10.52 -5.14
N PHE A 60 3.66 11.21 -4.08
CA PHE A 60 3.53 12.67 -4.09
C PHE A 60 4.89 13.35 -4.35
N TYR A 61 5.94 12.88 -3.66
CA TYR A 61 7.30 13.36 -3.85
C TYR A 61 7.82 13.07 -5.27
N LEU A 62 7.50 11.90 -5.83
CA LEU A 62 7.83 11.56 -7.21
C LEU A 62 7.23 12.56 -8.21
N ILE A 63 5.94 12.90 -8.07
CA ILE A 63 5.27 13.87 -8.96
C ILE A 63 5.93 15.25 -8.85
N LEU A 64 6.24 15.70 -7.63
CA LEU A 64 6.95 16.96 -7.40
C LEU A 64 8.36 16.92 -8.01
N PHE A 65 9.10 15.84 -7.84
CA PHE A 65 10.42 15.67 -8.42
C PHE A 65 10.39 15.74 -9.94
N LEU A 66 9.44 15.07 -10.61
CA LEU A 66 9.25 15.14 -12.06
C LEU A 66 8.92 16.56 -12.53
N LYS A 67 8.10 17.31 -11.79
CA LYS A 67 7.69 18.67 -12.16
C LYS A 67 8.79 19.71 -11.93
N PHE A 68 9.58 19.56 -10.87
CA PHE A 68 10.55 20.57 -10.44
C PHE A 68 12.02 20.20 -10.71
N ASN A 69 12.30 19.01 -11.28
CA ASN A 69 13.65 18.53 -11.62
C ASN A 69 14.67 18.78 -10.50
N LEU A 70 14.31 18.42 -9.26
CA LEU A 70 15.14 18.66 -8.08
C LEU A 70 16.47 17.91 -8.22
N LYS A 71 17.62 18.60 -8.21
CA LYS A 71 18.94 17.98 -8.45
C LYS A 71 19.25 16.74 -7.58
N ASN A 72 18.74 16.69 -6.34
CA ASN A 72 18.95 15.57 -5.41
C ASN A 72 17.67 14.75 -5.16
N GLY A 73 16.59 14.98 -5.90
CA GLY A 73 15.30 14.32 -5.66
C GLY A 73 15.35 12.81 -5.86
N ALA A 74 16.16 12.32 -6.80
CA ALA A 74 16.36 10.89 -7.01
C ALA A 74 16.96 10.18 -5.78
N VAL A 75 17.87 10.84 -5.05
CA VAL A 75 18.49 10.28 -3.84
C VAL A 75 17.47 10.18 -2.72
N VAL A 76 16.70 11.24 -2.49
CA VAL A 76 15.63 11.27 -1.47
C VAL A 76 14.56 10.23 -1.78
N LEU A 77 14.14 10.13 -3.04
CA LEU A 77 13.17 9.13 -3.48
C LEU A 77 13.67 7.71 -3.26
N LYS A 78 14.95 7.43 -3.53
CA LYS A 78 15.57 6.13 -3.26
C LYS A 78 15.51 5.78 -1.77
N TYR A 79 15.85 6.70 -0.87
CA TYR A 79 15.78 6.45 0.57
C TYR A 79 14.32 6.24 1.03
N LEU A 80 13.38 7.03 0.51
CA LEU A 80 11.96 6.84 0.78
C LEU A 80 11.49 5.46 0.32
N PHE A 81 11.89 5.02 -0.88
CA PHE A 81 11.55 3.69 -1.40
C PHE A 81 12.11 2.56 -0.53
N ILE A 82 13.35 2.67 -0.08
CA ILE A 82 13.95 1.66 0.81
C ILE A 82 13.19 1.62 2.15
N PHE A 83 12.82 2.78 2.68
CA PHE A 83 12.06 2.90 3.92
C PHE A 83 10.62 2.35 3.78
N THR A 84 9.94 2.63 2.67
CA THR A 84 8.60 2.08 2.42
C THR A 84 8.64 0.57 2.25
N ALA A 85 9.63 0.07 1.50
CA ALA A 85 9.83 -1.36 1.28
C ALA A 85 10.17 -2.11 2.58
N SER A 86 11.00 -1.53 3.45
CA SER A 86 11.34 -2.17 4.73
C SER A 86 10.11 -2.29 5.64
N ILE A 87 9.28 -1.24 5.75
CA ILE A 87 8.02 -1.29 6.51
C ILE A 87 7.07 -2.33 5.92
N MET A 88 6.95 -2.38 4.59
CA MET A 88 6.10 -3.35 3.90
C MET A 88 6.53 -4.79 4.21
N VAL A 89 7.83 -5.09 4.13
CA VAL A 89 8.37 -6.41 4.43
C VAL A 89 8.20 -6.76 5.91
N LEU A 90 8.50 -5.83 6.82
CA LEU A 90 8.32 -6.04 8.26
C LEU A 90 6.85 -6.33 8.59
N ASN A 91 5.91 -5.57 8.03
CA ASN A 91 4.48 -5.80 8.24
C ASN A 91 4.04 -7.17 7.70
N TYR A 92 4.54 -7.56 6.52
CA TYR A 92 4.26 -8.87 5.93
C TYR A 92 4.78 -10.00 6.83
N ILE A 93 6.03 -9.90 7.32
CA ILE A 93 6.61 -10.88 8.26
C ILE A 93 5.78 -10.92 9.56
N PHE A 94 5.39 -9.77 10.11
CA PHE A 94 4.54 -9.71 11.30
C PHE A 94 3.19 -10.40 11.08
N LYS A 95 2.52 -10.18 9.95
CA LYS A 95 1.26 -10.88 9.62
C LYS A 95 1.46 -12.38 9.43
N LEU A 96 2.57 -12.78 8.83
CA LEU A 96 2.92 -14.18 8.60
C LEU A 96 3.15 -14.91 9.93
N ILE A 97 3.86 -14.29 10.87
CA ILE A 97 4.10 -14.85 12.22
C ILE A 97 2.80 -14.87 13.04
N ASN A 98 1.97 -13.83 12.93
CA ASN A 98 0.78 -13.69 13.76
C ASN A 98 -0.48 -14.38 13.18
N HIS A 99 -0.35 -15.13 12.08
CA HIS A 99 -1.43 -15.90 11.43
C HIS A 99 -2.74 -15.13 11.17
N GLN A 100 -2.68 -13.80 11.05
CA GLN A 100 -3.85 -12.98 10.72
C GLN A 100 -4.08 -13.03 9.20
N ILE A 101 -4.95 -13.97 8.79
CA ILE A 101 -5.46 -14.17 7.42
C ILE A 101 -6.61 -13.21 7.11
#